data_AF-A0A9C7PL51-F1
#
_entry.id   AF-A0A9C7PL51-F1
#
_cell.length_a   1.000
_cell.length_b   1.000
_cell.length_c   1.000
_cell.angle_alpha   90.00
_cell.angle_beta   90.00
_cell.angle_gamma   90.00
#
_symmetry.space_group_name_H-M   'P 1'
#
loop_
_entity.id
_entity.type
_entity.pdbx_description
1 polymer ?
#
loop_
_entity_poly.entity_id
_entity_poly.type
_entity_poly.pdbx_seq_one_letter_code
_entity_poly.pdbx_strand_id
1 'polypeptide(L)'
;MRQTVFALFAALMLLAGHSSHAATFKVATLSPDGSFWMKTMREAGKEVEAATDSRVKFKWYPGGVMGDDKAVLRKMRVGQLQGAALPMGELLSFYPDSQAYGIPFLFNSYEEVDYVRSQLDDSLITGFAEGGMEVLGIAEGGFGYFLTAEPVRVPADLQQQKVWVPQNDVVSARLAQSIGVTPIPLTLPDVLPGLQTGLVNTVAVSPMGAIVLQWHTRVAHITDIPLMYFCGVISLTGKSFNKLSADDQAVVKAVFGKH
;
A
#
# COMPACT_ATOMS: atom_id res chain seq x y z
N MET A 1 -30.80 -53.43 -16.78
CA MET A 1 -30.64 -52.89 -15.41
C MET A 1 -29.18 -52.70 -14.97
N ARG A 2 -28.25 -53.64 -15.16
CA ARG A 2 -26.84 -53.46 -14.72
C ARG A 2 -26.07 -52.35 -15.45
N GLN A 3 -26.32 -52.14 -16.74
CA GLN A 3 -25.63 -51.11 -17.53
C GLN A 3 -26.15 -49.67 -17.28
N THR A 4 -27.44 -49.52 -17.01
CA THR A 4 -28.06 -48.23 -16.66
C THR A 4 -27.64 -47.74 -15.26
N VAL A 5 -27.43 -48.65 -14.30
CA VAL A 5 -26.92 -48.30 -12.97
C VAL A 5 -25.44 -47.87 -13.03
N PHE A 6 -24.64 -48.46 -13.92
CA PHE A 6 -23.23 -48.11 -14.09
C PHE A 6 -23.03 -46.74 -14.75
N ALA A 7 -23.88 -46.39 -15.73
CA ALA A 7 -23.87 -45.07 -16.37
C ALA A 7 -24.30 -43.95 -15.40
N LEU A 8 -25.26 -44.21 -14.51
CA LEU A 8 -25.69 -43.25 -13.49
C LEU A 8 -24.59 -42.99 -12.45
N PHE A 9 -23.80 -44.01 -12.10
CA PHE A 9 -22.70 -43.89 -11.13
C PHE A 9 -21.49 -43.13 -11.72
N ALA A 10 -21.21 -43.30 -13.01
CA ALA A 10 -20.17 -42.53 -13.71
C ALA A 10 -20.55 -41.05 -13.88
N ALA A 11 -21.84 -40.75 -14.11
CA ALA A 11 -22.35 -39.38 -14.15
C ALA A 11 -22.31 -38.69 -12.77
N LEU A 12 -22.53 -39.44 -11.67
CA LEU A 12 -22.42 -38.92 -10.31
C LEU A 12 -20.96 -38.62 -9.88
N MET A 13 -19.98 -39.40 -10.37
CA MET A 13 -18.56 -39.13 -10.09
C MET A 13 -18.01 -37.92 -10.86
N LEU A 14 -18.56 -37.59 -12.03
CA LEU A 14 -18.25 -36.34 -12.75
C LEU A 14 -18.77 -35.08 -12.04
N LEU A 15 -19.78 -35.22 -11.17
CA LEU A 15 -20.30 -34.14 -10.33
C LEU A 15 -19.55 -33.99 -8.98
N ALA A 16 -18.73 -34.98 -8.59
CA ALA A 16 -17.99 -34.98 -7.33
C ALA A 16 -16.59 -34.34 -7.42
N GLY A 17 -16.27 -33.64 -8.52
CA GLY A 17 -14.90 -33.34 -8.94
C GLY A 17 -14.44 -31.89 -8.94
N HIS A 18 -15.14 -30.94 -8.32
CA HIS A 18 -14.61 -29.59 -8.12
C HIS A 18 -14.64 -29.22 -6.64
N SER A 19 -13.72 -29.77 -5.87
CA SER A 19 -13.23 -29.10 -4.66
C SER A 19 -12.62 -27.78 -5.12
N SER A 20 -13.45 -26.76 -5.28
CA SER A 20 -13.01 -25.40 -5.49
C SER A 20 -12.30 -24.96 -4.21
N HIS A 21 -10.99 -25.18 -4.16
CA HIS A 21 -10.19 -24.75 -3.04
C HIS A 21 -10.19 -23.23 -3.03
N ALA A 22 -10.92 -22.62 -2.09
CA ALA A 22 -10.98 -21.17 -1.97
C ALA A 22 -9.57 -20.62 -1.80
N ALA A 23 -9.16 -19.73 -2.71
CA ALA A 23 -7.91 -19.00 -2.62
C ALA A 23 -8.06 -17.92 -1.54
N THR A 24 -7.32 -18.05 -0.44
CA THR A 24 -7.29 -17.03 0.62
C THR A 24 -6.01 -16.22 0.50
N PHE A 25 -6.14 -14.94 0.16
CA PHE A 25 -5.04 -14.00 0.14
C PHE A 25 -4.84 -13.37 1.51
N LYS A 26 -3.69 -13.65 2.13
CA LYS A 26 -3.26 -12.97 3.36
C LYS A 26 -2.59 -11.65 2.97
N VAL A 27 -3.21 -10.54 3.31
CA VAL A 27 -2.79 -9.18 2.94
C VAL A 27 -2.44 -8.39 4.19
N ALA A 28 -1.21 -7.88 4.27
CA ALA A 28 -0.74 -7.08 5.40
C ALA A 28 -0.71 -5.59 5.08
N THR A 29 -0.87 -4.75 6.10
CA THR A 29 -0.82 -3.29 5.97
C THR A 29 -0.45 -2.64 7.31
N LEU A 30 0.24 -1.51 7.26
CA LEU A 30 0.50 -0.67 8.42
C LEU A 30 -0.70 0.22 8.78
N SER A 31 -1.67 0.38 7.88
CA SER A 31 -2.89 1.14 8.15
C SER A 31 -3.62 0.61 9.39
N PRO A 32 -4.03 1.47 10.34
CA PRO A 32 -4.80 1.06 11.50
C PRO A 32 -6.12 0.38 11.12
N ASP A 33 -6.52 -0.62 11.90
CA ASP A 33 -7.71 -1.43 11.62
C ASP A 33 -9.01 -0.61 11.57
N GLY A 34 -9.12 0.43 12.42
CA GLY A 34 -10.28 1.32 12.48
C GLY A 34 -10.30 2.43 11.43
N SER A 35 -9.33 2.49 10.51
CA SER A 35 -9.29 3.52 9.48
C SER A 35 -10.42 3.38 8.46
N PHE A 36 -10.87 4.49 7.88
CA PHE A 36 -11.84 4.48 6.79
C PHE A 36 -11.38 3.61 5.62
N TRP A 37 -10.10 3.72 5.25
CA TRP A 37 -9.50 2.91 4.21
C TRP A 37 -9.61 1.40 4.48
N MET A 38 -9.38 0.94 5.71
CA MET A 38 -9.56 -0.48 6.08
C MET A 38 -11.01 -0.94 5.97
N LYS A 39 -11.98 -0.06 6.25
CA LYS A 39 -13.40 -0.36 6.04
C LYS A 39 -13.67 -0.62 4.56
N THR A 40 -13.24 0.28 3.68
CA THR A 40 -13.39 0.15 2.22
C THR A 40 -12.75 -1.13 1.69
N MET A 41 -11.52 -1.45 2.12
CA MET A 41 -10.82 -2.66 1.68
C MET A 41 -11.50 -3.97 2.13
N ARG A 42 -12.15 -3.96 3.30
CA ARG A 42 -12.95 -5.09 3.76
C ARG A 42 -14.25 -5.24 2.97
N GLU A 43 -14.87 -4.13 2.57
CA GLU A 43 -16.05 -4.12 1.69
C GLU A 43 -15.70 -4.68 0.31
N ALA A 44 -14.61 -4.19 -0.30
CA ALA A 44 -14.07 -4.72 -1.55
C ALA A 44 -13.80 -6.24 -1.47
N GLY A 45 -13.15 -6.70 -0.39
CA GLY A 45 -12.90 -8.12 -0.18
C GLY A 45 -14.17 -8.97 -0.07
N LYS A 46 -15.25 -8.43 0.50
CA LYS A 46 -16.57 -9.10 0.57
C LYS A 46 -17.28 -9.10 -0.78
N GLU A 47 -17.18 -8.03 -1.56
CA GLU A 47 -17.72 -7.97 -2.93
C GLU A 47 -17.05 -9.04 -3.80
N VAL A 48 -15.72 -9.18 -3.73
CA VAL A 48 -15.00 -10.28 -4.41
C VAL A 48 -15.48 -11.65 -3.92
N GLU A 49 -15.59 -11.85 -2.60
CA GLU A 49 -16.04 -13.13 -2.05
C GLU A 49 -17.44 -13.51 -2.54
N ALA A 50 -18.35 -12.55 -2.63
CA ALA A 50 -19.69 -12.76 -3.14
C ALA A 50 -19.71 -13.02 -4.65
N ALA A 51 -19.01 -12.20 -5.45
CA ALA A 51 -18.97 -12.29 -6.90
C ALA A 51 -18.24 -13.54 -7.41
N THR A 52 -17.38 -14.15 -6.58
CA THR A 52 -16.64 -15.38 -6.92
C THR A 52 -17.22 -16.63 -6.25
N ASP A 53 -18.43 -16.59 -5.70
CA ASP A 53 -19.02 -17.74 -4.95
C ASP A 53 -18.07 -18.31 -3.89
N SER A 54 -17.42 -17.44 -3.12
CA SER A 54 -16.42 -17.79 -2.10
C SER A 54 -15.13 -18.44 -2.62
N ARG A 55 -14.89 -18.48 -3.94
CA ARG A 55 -13.63 -18.99 -4.51
C ARG A 55 -12.43 -18.11 -4.20
N VAL A 56 -12.63 -16.81 -4.00
CA VAL A 56 -11.58 -15.86 -3.62
C VAL A 56 -11.94 -15.16 -2.32
N LYS A 57 -11.00 -15.15 -1.36
CA LYS A 57 -11.17 -14.53 -0.04
C LYS A 57 -9.96 -13.70 0.35
N PHE A 58 -10.20 -12.62 1.07
CA PHE A 58 -9.15 -11.75 1.61
C PHE A 58 -9.11 -11.82 3.13
N LYS A 59 -7.93 -12.10 3.67
CA LYS A 59 -7.64 -12.03 5.10
C LYS A 59 -6.67 -10.89 5.37
N TRP A 60 -7.19 -9.85 6.01
CA TRP A 60 -6.45 -8.64 6.33
C TRP A 60 -5.67 -8.74 7.64
N TYR A 61 -4.43 -8.25 7.62
CA TYR A 61 -3.53 -8.12 8.78
C TYR A 61 -3.11 -6.63 8.93
N PRO A 62 -3.97 -5.80 9.55
CA PRO A 62 -3.75 -4.36 9.68
C PRO A 62 -2.86 -3.99 10.87
N GLY A 63 -2.50 -2.71 10.95
CA GLY A 63 -1.77 -2.14 12.10
C GLY A 63 -0.37 -2.71 12.31
N GLY A 64 0.26 -3.27 11.28
CA GLY A 64 1.63 -3.75 11.37
C GLY A 64 1.84 -5.01 12.21
N VAL A 65 0.78 -5.79 12.49
CA VAL A 65 0.90 -7.10 13.18
C VAL A 65 1.78 -8.10 12.43
N MET A 66 2.04 -7.86 11.14
CA MET A 66 2.95 -8.65 10.31
C MET A 66 4.34 -8.02 10.15
N GLY A 67 4.68 -7.00 10.93
CA GLY A 67 5.94 -6.26 10.88
C GLY A 67 5.90 -5.04 9.96
N ASP A 68 7.05 -4.39 9.81
CA ASP A 68 7.28 -3.27 8.89
C ASP A 68 7.23 -3.70 7.41
N ASP A 69 7.26 -2.73 6.51
CA ASP A 69 7.16 -2.95 5.06
C ASP A 69 8.23 -3.93 4.55
N LYS A 70 9.46 -3.81 5.06
CA LYS A 70 10.56 -4.73 4.73
C LYS A 70 10.27 -6.16 5.18
N ALA A 71 9.75 -6.35 6.39
CA ALA A 71 9.34 -7.68 6.88
C ALA A 71 8.18 -8.25 6.07
N VAL A 72 7.19 -7.42 5.74
CA VAL A 72 6.04 -7.79 4.90
C VAL A 72 6.51 -8.24 3.50
N LEU A 73 7.36 -7.46 2.84
CA LEU A 73 7.93 -7.82 1.53
C LEU A 73 8.74 -9.12 1.57
N ARG A 74 9.54 -9.35 2.64
CA ARG A 74 10.23 -10.65 2.84
C ARG A 74 9.24 -11.80 2.98
N LYS A 75 8.16 -11.61 3.75
CA LYS A 75 7.10 -12.61 3.96
C LYS A 75 6.34 -12.91 2.68
N MET A 76 6.13 -11.92 1.82
CA MET A 76 5.58 -12.11 0.47
C MET A 76 6.53 -12.94 -0.40
N ARG A 77 7.83 -12.64 -0.38
CA ARG A 77 8.85 -13.38 -1.16
C ARG A 77 8.90 -14.87 -0.83
N VAL A 78 8.74 -15.24 0.45
CA VAL A 78 8.69 -16.66 0.89
C VAL A 78 7.29 -17.28 0.83
N GLY A 79 6.28 -16.53 0.39
CA GLY A 79 4.89 -17.01 0.25
C GLY A 79 4.10 -17.13 1.55
N GLN A 80 4.59 -16.57 2.67
CA GLN A 80 3.84 -16.51 3.93
C GLN A 80 2.67 -15.52 3.83
N LEU A 81 2.87 -14.42 3.11
CA LEU A 81 1.84 -13.45 2.72
C LEU A 81 1.63 -13.54 1.21
N GLN A 82 0.40 -13.33 0.75
CA GLN A 82 0.07 -13.31 -0.68
C GLN A 82 -0.01 -11.90 -1.23
N GLY A 83 -0.13 -10.89 -0.37
CA GLY A 83 -0.22 -9.50 -0.75
C GLY A 83 0.11 -8.55 0.39
N ALA A 84 0.13 -7.26 0.06
CA ALA A 84 0.26 -6.18 1.01
C ALA A 84 -0.39 -4.90 0.46
N ALA A 85 -0.72 -3.98 1.36
CA ALA A 85 -0.91 -2.59 0.99
C ALA A 85 0.26 -1.78 1.54
N LEU A 86 1.00 -1.11 0.65
CA LEU A 86 2.29 -0.49 0.93
C LEU A 86 2.37 0.89 0.27
N PRO A 87 3.09 1.84 0.88
CA PRO A 87 3.48 3.08 0.18
C PRO A 87 4.29 2.75 -1.08
N MET A 88 4.02 3.44 -2.18
CA MET A 88 4.77 3.22 -3.43
C MET A 88 6.28 3.52 -3.30
N GLY A 89 6.63 4.38 -2.34
CA GLY A 89 8.01 4.69 -1.96
C GLY A 89 8.86 3.47 -1.60
N GLU A 90 8.24 2.43 -1.03
CA GLU A 90 8.94 1.21 -0.56
C GLU A 90 9.13 0.16 -1.68
N LEU A 91 8.64 0.42 -2.90
CA LEU A 91 8.53 -0.57 -3.97
C LEU A 91 9.57 -0.44 -5.08
N LEU A 92 10.62 0.35 -4.88
CA LEU A 92 11.73 0.53 -5.83
C LEU A 92 12.35 -0.80 -6.31
N SER A 93 12.36 -1.83 -5.45
CA SER A 93 12.90 -3.15 -5.81
C SER A 93 12.05 -3.95 -6.80
N PHE A 94 10.80 -3.53 -7.04
CA PHE A 94 9.89 -4.13 -8.02
C PHE A 94 9.82 -3.29 -9.28
N TYR A 95 9.74 -1.97 -9.15
CA TYR A 95 9.64 -1.06 -10.29
C TYR A 95 10.30 0.29 -9.96
N PRO A 96 11.34 0.73 -10.69
CA PRO A 96 12.05 1.97 -10.38
C PRO A 96 11.18 3.24 -10.40
N ASP A 97 10.19 3.30 -11.29
CA ASP A 97 9.33 4.48 -11.41
C ASP A 97 8.17 4.48 -10.38
N SER A 98 8.19 3.58 -9.39
CA SER A 98 7.20 3.56 -8.31
C SER A 98 7.14 4.89 -7.54
N GLN A 99 8.22 5.67 -7.56
CA GLN A 99 8.31 6.96 -6.89
C GLN A 99 7.93 8.16 -7.76
N ALA A 100 7.45 7.96 -8.99
CA ALA A 100 7.15 9.05 -9.92
C ALA A 100 6.23 10.13 -9.32
N TYR A 101 5.19 9.75 -8.58
CA TYR A 101 4.29 10.71 -7.92
C TYR A 101 4.91 11.44 -6.72
N GLY A 102 5.91 10.83 -6.09
CA GLY A 102 6.57 11.35 -4.89
C GLY A 102 7.71 12.32 -5.19
N ILE A 103 7.93 12.69 -6.46
CA ILE A 103 8.96 13.67 -6.82
C ILE A 103 8.64 15.01 -6.13
N PRO A 104 9.57 15.60 -5.38
CA PRO A 104 9.32 16.84 -4.66
C PRO A 104 8.92 17.99 -5.60
N PHE A 105 7.88 18.73 -5.22
CA PHE A 105 7.31 19.87 -5.93
C PHE A 105 6.84 19.58 -7.36
N LEU A 106 6.59 18.30 -7.69
CA LEU A 106 6.10 17.90 -9.01
C LEU A 106 4.68 18.45 -9.29
N PHE A 107 3.82 18.42 -8.27
CA PHE A 107 2.42 18.81 -8.38
C PHE A 107 2.12 20.01 -7.48
N ASN A 108 1.26 20.90 -7.96
CA ASN A 108 0.77 22.07 -7.23
C ASN A 108 -0.70 21.97 -6.86
N SER A 109 -1.45 21.06 -7.48
CA SER A 109 -2.90 20.93 -7.30
C SER A 109 -3.38 19.49 -7.47
N TYR A 110 -4.56 19.19 -6.92
CA TYR A 110 -5.18 17.87 -7.11
C TYR A 110 -5.62 17.66 -8.56
N GLU A 111 -5.99 18.72 -9.26
CA GLU A 111 -6.37 18.66 -10.67
C GLU A 111 -5.20 18.20 -11.56
N GLU A 112 -3.97 18.65 -11.27
CA GLU A 112 -2.76 18.16 -11.95
C GLU A 112 -2.51 16.68 -11.64
N VAL A 113 -2.70 16.27 -10.37
CA VAL A 113 -2.55 14.88 -9.96
C VAL A 113 -3.56 14.00 -10.69
N ASP A 114 -4.83 14.36 -10.68
CA ASP A 114 -5.91 13.61 -11.32
C ASP A 114 -5.67 13.46 -12.83
N TYR A 115 -5.25 14.55 -13.48
CA TYR A 115 -4.88 14.51 -14.89
C TYR A 115 -3.74 13.52 -15.15
N VAL A 116 -2.62 13.63 -14.42
CA VAL A 116 -1.46 12.76 -14.65
C VAL A 116 -1.77 11.30 -14.32
N ARG A 117 -2.48 11.03 -13.23
CA ARG A 117 -2.88 9.66 -12.85
C ARG A 117 -3.75 9.00 -13.91
N SER A 118 -4.66 9.75 -14.53
CA SER A 118 -5.48 9.24 -15.65
C SER A 118 -4.66 8.77 -16.86
N GLN A 119 -3.41 9.22 -16.98
CA GLN A 119 -2.50 8.87 -18.08
C GLN A 119 -1.42 7.86 -17.65
N LEU A 120 -1.03 7.85 -16.37
CA LEU A 120 0.16 7.15 -15.90
C LEU A 120 -0.14 5.90 -15.07
N ASP A 121 -1.28 5.81 -14.38
CA ASP A 121 -1.60 4.69 -13.47
C ASP A 121 -1.49 3.33 -14.17
N ASP A 122 -2.01 3.19 -15.40
CA ASP A 122 -1.94 1.95 -16.19
C ASP A 122 -0.50 1.53 -16.51
N SER A 123 0.37 2.50 -16.80
CA SER A 123 1.79 2.23 -17.07
C SER A 123 2.51 1.76 -15.81
N LEU A 124 2.21 2.36 -14.65
CA LEU A 124 2.79 1.95 -13.37
C LEU A 124 2.33 0.54 -12.98
N ILE A 125 1.02 0.26 -13.11
CA ILE A 125 0.43 -1.06 -12.84
C ILE A 125 1.09 -2.12 -13.72
N THR A 126 1.29 -1.83 -15.00
CA THR A 126 1.99 -2.73 -15.94
C THR A 126 3.44 -2.97 -15.52
N GLY A 127 4.18 -1.91 -15.17
CA GLY A 127 5.57 -2.03 -14.70
C GLY A 127 5.71 -2.87 -13.43
N PHE A 128 4.78 -2.72 -12.48
CA PHE A 128 4.74 -3.59 -11.29
C PHE A 128 4.47 -5.06 -11.63
N ALA A 129 3.54 -5.32 -12.56
CA ALA A 129 3.20 -6.67 -12.98
C ALA A 129 4.41 -7.38 -13.61
N GLU A 130 5.19 -6.68 -14.44
CA GLU A 130 6.45 -7.17 -14.99
C GLU A 130 7.50 -7.46 -13.89
N GLY A 131 7.51 -6.66 -12.83
CA GLY A 131 8.29 -6.89 -11.60
C GLY A 131 7.78 -8.03 -10.71
N GLY A 132 6.70 -8.73 -11.10
CA GLY A 132 6.11 -9.85 -10.36
C GLY A 132 5.16 -9.44 -9.22
N MET A 133 4.72 -8.19 -9.20
CA MET A 133 3.72 -7.67 -8.26
C MET A 133 2.44 -7.28 -9.00
N GLU A 134 1.33 -7.95 -8.70
CA GLU A 134 0.04 -7.58 -9.24
C GLU A 134 -0.56 -6.44 -8.42
N VAL A 135 -0.63 -5.24 -8.97
CA VAL A 135 -1.33 -4.10 -8.33
C VAL A 135 -2.81 -4.18 -8.63
N LEU A 136 -3.63 -4.21 -7.57
CA LEU A 136 -5.08 -4.27 -7.64
C LEU A 136 -5.73 -2.87 -7.68
N GLY A 137 -5.02 -1.87 -7.18
CA GLY A 137 -5.45 -0.48 -7.15
C GLY A 137 -4.38 0.43 -6.56
N ILE A 138 -4.39 1.69 -6.99
CA ILE A 138 -3.54 2.77 -6.46
C ILE A 138 -4.40 3.67 -5.59
N ALA A 139 -4.10 3.69 -4.29
CA ALA A 139 -4.81 4.45 -3.28
C ALA A 139 -4.14 5.81 -3.03
N GLU A 140 -4.95 6.84 -2.89
CA GLU A 140 -4.49 8.20 -2.61
C GLU A 140 -4.04 8.38 -1.17
N GLY A 141 -2.86 8.96 -0.99
CA GLY A 141 -2.34 9.44 0.29
C GLY A 141 -2.46 10.95 0.48
N GLY A 142 -2.63 11.70 -0.61
CA GLY A 142 -2.72 13.16 -0.63
C GLY A 142 -1.37 13.87 -0.61
N PHE A 143 -1.42 15.21 -0.64
CA PHE A 143 -0.20 16.03 -0.53
C PHE A 143 0.46 15.88 0.83
N GLY A 144 1.78 15.67 0.78
CA GLY A 144 2.71 15.72 1.89
C GLY A 144 3.14 17.13 2.21
N TYR A 145 3.26 17.42 3.50
CA TYR A 145 3.77 18.70 4.01
C TYR A 145 4.79 18.42 5.10
N PHE A 146 5.63 19.41 5.40
CA PHE A 146 6.41 19.37 6.64
C PHE A 146 5.47 19.65 7.81
N LEU A 147 5.31 18.65 8.66
CA LEU A 147 4.64 18.80 9.95
C LEU A 147 5.70 18.78 11.05
N THR A 148 5.68 19.81 11.89
CA THR A 148 6.77 20.06 12.83
C THR A 148 6.24 20.35 14.24
N ALA A 149 7.02 19.98 15.25
CA ALA A 149 6.75 20.33 16.64
C ALA A 149 7.00 21.83 16.91
N GLU A 150 8.00 22.40 16.25
CA GLU A 150 8.37 23.82 16.33
C GLU A 150 8.18 24.50 14.96
N PRO A 151 7.91 25.82 14.90
CA PRO A 151 7.71 26.51 13.63
C PRO A 151 8.93 26.44 12.69
N VAL A 152 8.68 26.09 11.43
CA VAL A 152 9.67 26.16 10.33
C VAL A 152 9.15 27.14 9.29
N ARG A 153 9.87 28.25 9.09
CA ARG A 153 9.48 29.35 8.19
C ARG A 153 10.43 29.51 7.01
N VAL A 154 11.70 29.20 7.21
CA VAL A 154 12.74 29.26 6.19
C VAL A 154 13.52 27.94 6.10
N PRO A 155 14.17 27.63 4.96
CA PRO A 155 14.95 26.41 4.83
C PRO A 155 16.02 26.21 5.91
N ALA A 156 16.61 27.30 6.41
CA ALA A 156 17.58 27.25 7.51
C ALA A 156 16.98 26.70 8.81
N ASP A 157 15.69 26.94 9.07
CA ASP A 157 15.01 26.40 10.24
C ASP A 157 14.89 24.87 10.13
N LEU A 158 14.60 24.36 8.92
CA LEU A 158 14.47 22.94 8.65
C LEU A 158 15.79 22.20 8.87
N GLN A 159 16.93 22.82 8.52
CA GLN A 159 18.28 22.25 8.75
C GLN A 159 18.59 22.04 10.25
N GLN A 160 17.93 22.79 11.13
CA GLN A 160 18.07 22.63 12.59
C GLN A 160 17.10 21.59 13.16
N GLN A 161 16.17 21.05 12.36
CA GLN A 161 15.19 20.08 12.81
C GLN A 161 15.73 18.65 12.82
N LYS A 162 15.08 17.81 13.64
CA LYS A 162 15.29 16.37 13.70
C LYS A 162 14.29 15.70 12.77
N VAL A 163 14.62 15.70 11.47
CA VAL A 163 13.72 15.26 10.39
C VAL A 163 13.76 13.74 10.25
N TRP A 164 12.60 13.11 10.40
CA TRP A 164 12.42 11.70 10.13
C TRP A 164 12.46 11.41 8.62
N VAL A 165 13.09 10.29 8.24
CA VAL A 165 12.90 9.66 6.93
C VAL A 165 12.62 8.15 7.10
N PRO A 166 11.86 7.51 6.21
CA PRO A 166 11.72 6.06 6.23
C PRO A 166 13.08 5.38 6.07
N GLN A 167 13.33 4.34 6.88
CA GLN A 167 14.64 3.67 6.94
C GLN A 167 15.11 3.09 5.59
N ASN A 168 14.19 2.69 4.71
CA ASN A 168 14.52 2.10 3.40
C ASN A 168 14.43 3.11 2.24
N ASP A 169 14.04 4.36 2.50
CA ASP A 169 13.87 5.37 1.47
C ASP A 169 15.16 6.16 1.24
N VAL A 170 16.04 5.56 0.43
CA VAL A 170 17.32 6.15 0.06
C VAL A 170 17.13 7.47 -0.69
N VAL A 171 16.04 7.62 -1.44
CA VAL A 171 15.77 8.83 -2.22
C VAL A 171 15.44 9.99 -1.30
N SER A 172 14.50 9.81 -0.37
CA SER A 172 14.18 10.82 0.65
C SER A 172 15.38 11.17 1.54
N ALA A 173 16.18 10.17 1.93
CA ALA A 173 17.38 10.40 2.72
C ALA A 173 18.41 11.26 1.97
N ARG A 174 18.65 10.99 0.68
CA ARG A 174 19.57 11.80 -0.14
C ARG A 174 19.03 13.19 -0.44
N LEU A 175 17.72 13.32 -0.66
CA LEU A 175 17.07 14.61 -0.84
C LEU A 175 17.24 15.48 0.40
N ALA A 176 16.98 14.94 1.59
CA ALA A 176 17.18 15.66 2.86
C ALA A 176 18.64 16.13 3.01
N GLN A 177 19.60 15.24 2.75
CA GLN A 177 21.03 15.59 2.78
C GLN A 177 21.40 16.69 1.77
N SER A 178 20.80 16.67 0.57
CA SER A 178 21.08 17.67 -0.48
C SER A 178 20.67 19.09 -0.10
N ILE A 179 19.71 19.24 0.82
CA ILE A 179 19.24 20.53 1.32
C ILE A 179 19.83 20.88 2.71
N GLY A 180 20.86 20.13 3.15
CA GLY A 180 21.56 20.38 4.42
C GLY A 180 20.84 19.86 5.67
N VAL A 181 19.81 19.04 5.51
CA VAL A 181 19.13 18.36 6.62
C VAL A 181 19.87 17.06 6.93
N THR A 182 20.10 16.78 8.22
CA THR A 182 20.61 15.47 8.66
C THR A 182 19.41 14.56 8.98
N PRO A 183 19.06 13.59 8.11
CA PRO A 183 17.87 12.78 8.32
C PRO A 183 18.08 11.73 9.42
N ILE A 184 17.00 11.41 10.13
CA ILE A 184 16.95 10.37 11.16
C ILE A 184 16.09 9.22 10.62
N PRO A 185 16.72 8.10 10.22
CA PRO A 185 16.01 6.97 9.64
C PRO A 185 15.27 6.19 10.74
N LEU A 186 13.95 6.05 10.62
CA LEU A 186 13.13 5.19 11.49
C LEU A 186 12.15 4.36 10.64
N THR A 187 11.70 3.23 11.17
CA THR A 187 10.54 2.52 10.63
C THR A 187 9.25 3.26 11.01
N LEU A 188 8.17 3.09 10.23
CA LEU A 188 6.89 3.76 10.51
C LEU A 188 6.37 3.53 11.95
N PRO A 189 6.43 2.30 12.53
CA PRO A 189 6.04 2.07 13.93
C PRO A 189 6.87 2.86 14.96
N ASP A 190 8.11 3.20 14.66
CA ASP A 190 9.02 3.89 15.58
C ASP A 190 8.84 5.42 15.56
N VAL A 191 8.11 5.97 14.59
CA VAL A 191 7.97 7.43 14.42
C VAL A 191 7.20 8.07 15.57
N LEU A 192 6.05 7.50 15.98
CA LEU A 192 5.28 8.08 17.09
C LEU A 192 6.08 8.05 18.41
N PRO A 193 6.69 6.93 18.83
CA PRO A 193 7.63 6.94 19.96
C PRO A 193 8.79 7.95 19.77
N GLY A 194 9.32 8.07 18.56
CA GLY A 194 10.36 9.05 18.23
C GLY A 194 9.90 10.50 18.43
N LEU A 195 8.68 10.83 18.01
CA LEU A 195 8.05 12.13 18.24
C LEU A 195 7.76 12.38 19.73
N GLN A 196 7.35 11.35 20.47
CA GLN A 196 7.08 11.44 21.91
C GLN A 196 8.35 11.71 22.74
N THR A 197 9.48 11.14 22.33
CA THR A 197 10.77 11.27 23.01
C THR A 197 11.59 12.48 22.52
N GLY A 198 11.18 13.09 21.40
CA GLY A 198 11.96 14.15 20.74
C GLY A 198 13.20 13.64 20.02
N LEU A 199 13.28 12.33 19.73
CA LEU A 199 14.27 11.76 18.81
C LEU A 199 14.10 12.34 17.40
N VAL A 200 12.84 12.47 16.97
CA VAL A 200 12.44 13.23 15.78
C VAL A 200 11.41 14.28 16.20
N ASN A 201 11.35 15.39 15.47
CA ASN A 201 10.37 16.45 15.72
C ASN A 201 9.72 16.99 14.44
N THR A 202 10.08 16.40 13.30
CA THR A 202 9.62 16.81 11.97
C THR A 202 9.36 15.56 11.13
N VAL A 203 8.20 15.52 10.49
CA VAL A 203 7.79 14.47 9.54
C VAL A 203 7.33 15.12 8.24
N ALA A 204 7.56 14.45 7.12
CA ALA A 204 7.06 14.85 5.81
C ALA A 204 5.97 13.86 5.37
N VAL A 205 4.71 14.16 5.69
CA VAL A 205 3.55 13.28 5.42
C VAL A 205 2.30 14.10 5.12
N SER A 206 1.24 13.46 4.63
CA SER A 206 -0.05 14.12 4.52
C SER A 206 -0.71 14.34 5.89
N PRO A 207 -1.53 15.39 6.07
CA PRO A 207 -2.28 15.62 7.31
C PRO A 207 -3.17 14.42 7.66
N MET A 208 -3.75 13.76 6.66
CA MET A 208 -4.51 12.53 6.84
C MET A 208 -3.65 11.42 7.44
N GLY A 209 -2.44 11.19 6.90
CA GLY A 209 -1.50 10.21 7.46
C GLY A 209 -1.13 10.51 8.91
N ALA A 210 -0.88 11.79 9.23
CA ALA A 210 -0.57 12.22 10.59
C ALA A 210 -1.76 12.04 11.57
N ILE A 211 -3.00 12.16 11.09
CA ILE A 211 -4.19 11.87 11.90
C ILE A 211 -4.31 10.38 12.16
N VAL A 212 -4.29 9.57 11.10
CA VAL A 212 -4.48 8.11 11.17
C VAL A 212 -3.41 7.47 12.05
N LEU A 213 -2.15 7.91 11.94
CA LEU A 213 -1.03 7.40 12.74
C LEU A 213 -0.85 8.11 14.09
N GLN A 214 -1.75 9.03 14.43
CA GLN A 214 -1.75 9.81 15.68
C GLN A 214 -0.53 10.73 15.88
N TRP A 215 0.24 10.99 14.82
CA TRP A 215 1.41 11.86 14.86
C TRP A 215 1.05 13.33 15.10
N HIS A 216 -0.14 13.76 14.64
CA HIS A 216 -0.68 15.11 14.88
C HIS A 216 -0.73 15.51 16.37
N THR A 217 -0.65 14.55 17.30
CA THR A 217 -0.58 14.83 18.74
C THR A 217 0.77 15.40 19.19
N ARG A 218 1.80 15.37 18.32
CA ARG A 218 3.18 15.80 18.61
C ARG A 218 3.75 16.80 17.63
N VAL A 219 3.07 17.04 16.51
CA VAL A 219 3.44 18.06 15.51
C VAL A 219 2.30 19.07 15.43
N ALA A 220 2.58 20.33 15.77
CA ALA A 220 1.58 21.39 15.94
C ALA A 220 1.59 22.41 14.79
N HIS A 221 2.58 22.34 13.91
CA HIS A 221 2.77 23.27 12.82
C HIS A 221 2.80 22.53 11.48
N ILE A 222 2.30 23.20 10.44
CA ILE A 222 2.39 22.77 9.05
C ILE A 222 3.05 23.89 8.26
N THR A 223 4.08 23.56 7.50
CA THR A 223 4.58 24.45 6.44
C THR A 223 3.69 24.23 5.23
N ASP A 224 2.86 25.23 4.92
CA ASP A 224 1.81 25.16 3.88
C ASP A 224 2.39 25.28 2.45
N ILE A 225 3.27 24.35 2.11
CA ILE A 225 3.85 24.17 0.79
C ILE A 225 3.73 22.68 0.46
N PRO A 226 2.97 22.29 -0.58
CA PRO A 226 2.86 20.90 -0.99
C PRO A 226 4.24 20.39 -1.41
N LEU A 227 4.78 19.44 -0.65
CA LEU A 227 6.13 18.94 -0.86
C LEU A 227 6.14 17.83 -1.90
N MET A 228 5.25 16.86 -1.81
CA MET A 228 5.19 15.70 -2.70
C MET A 228 3.80 15.06 -2.60
N TYR A 229 3.42 14.24 -3.58
CA TYR A 229 2.15 13.52 -3.55
C TYR A 229 2.36 12.06 -3.14
N PHE A 230 1.65 11.61 -2.10
CA PHE A 230 1.77 10.24 -1.62
C PHE A 230 0.72 9.34 -2.25
N CYS A 231 1.16 8.16 -2.70
CA CYS A 231 0.31 7.07 -3.15
C CYS A 231 0.71 5.76 -2.45
N GLY A 232 -0.28 4.92 -2.22
CA GLY A 232 -0.09 3.52 -1.83
C GLY A 232 -0.66 2.60 -2.90
N VAL A 233 -0.25 1.34 -2.87
CA VAL A 233 -0.87 0.29 -3.69
C VAL A 233 -1.43 -0.79 -2.81
N ILE A 234 -2.53 -1.39 -3.25
CA ILE A 234 -2.95 -2.73 -2.80
C ILE A 234 -2.43 -3.71 -3.82
N SER A 235 -1.68 -4.72 -3.39
CA SER A 235 -1.06 -5.65 -4.31
C SER A 235 -1.06 -7.09 -3.82
N LEU A 236 -0.96 -8.00 -4.79
CA LEU A 236 -0.71 -9.42 -4.59
C LEU A 236 0.62 -9.79 -5.25
N THR A 237 1.22 -10.88 -4.81
CA THR A 237 2.30 -11.53 -5.56
C THR A 237 1.74 -12.06 -6.88
N GLY A 238 2.39 -11.78 -8.01
CA GLY A 238 1.96 -12.27 -9.32
C GLY A 238 1.81 -13.79 -9.34
N LYS A 239 2.71 -14.52 -8.66
CA LYS A 239 2.62 -15.98 -8.48
C LYS A 239 1.32 -16.44 -7.82
N SER A 240 0.79 -15.69 -6.85
CA SER A 240 -0.45 -16.07 -6.17
C SER A 240 -1.68 -15.67 -6.97
N PHE A 241 -1.62 -14.50 -7.62
CA PHE A 241 -2.71 -14.01 -8.46
C PHE A 241 -2.92 -14.88 -9.70
N ASN A 242 -1.84 -15.28 -10.38
CA ASN A 242 -1.88 -16.11 -11.59
C ASN A 242 -2.40 -17.54 -11.38
N LYS A 243 -2.67 -17.96 -10.13
CA LYS A 243 -3.32 -19.23 -9.83
C LYS A 243 -4.85 -19.16 -9.92
N LEU A 244 -5.41 -17.96 -9.93
CA LEU A 244 -6.84 -17.76 -10.11
C LEU A 244 -7.25 -18.04 -11.55
N SER A 245 -8.52 -18.39 -11.75
CA SER A 245 -9.12 -18.41 -13.08
C SER A 245 -9.13 -17.00 -13.69
N ALA A 246 -9.16 -16.89 -15.02
CA ALA A 246 -9.22 -15.60 -15.70
C ALA A 246 -10.44 -14.76 -15.25
N ASP A 247 -11.58 -15.43 -15.02
CA ASP A 247 -12.81 -14.79 -14.55
C ASP A 247 -12.63 -14.24 -13.13
N ASP A 248 -12.07 -15.02 -12.21
CA ASP A 248 -11.83 -14.55 -10.83
C ASP A 248 -10.77 -13.44 -10.80
N GLN A 249 -9.75 -13.47 -11.67
CA GLN A 249 -8.77 -12.38 -11.82
C GLN A 249 -9.45 -11.07 -12.25
N ALA A 250 -10.35 -11.15 -13.24
CA ALA A 250 -11.10 -10.01 -13.74
C ALA A 250 -11.99 -9.41 -12.63
N VAL A 251 -12.68 -10.26 -11.86
CA VAL A 251 -13.49 -9.81 -10.72
C VAL A 251 -12.63 -9.10 -9.67
N VAL A 252 -11.49 -9.67 -9.28
CA VAL A 252 -10.60 -9.06 -8.29
C VAL A 252 -10.13 -7.67 -8.74
N LYS A 253 -9.67 -7.54 -9.98
CA LYS A 253 -9.21 -6.25 -10.54
C LYS A 253 -10.36 -5.24 -10.62
N ALA A 254 -11.52 -5.67 -11.11
CA ALA A 254 -12.66 -4.78 -11.27
C ALA A 254 -13.20 -4.27 -9.94
N VAL A 255 -13.18 -5.08 -8.88
CA VAL A 255 -13.65 -4.66 -7.56
C VAL A 255 -12.66 -3.70 -6.92
N PHE A 256 -11.37 -4.08 -6.81
CA PHE A 256 -10.38 -3.23 -6.16
C PHE A 256 -10.05 -1.97 -6.96
N GLY A 257 -10.16 -1.97 -8.29
CA GLY A 257 -9.95 -0.78 -9.11
C GLY A 257 -11.03 0.30 -8.99
N LYS A 258 -12.17 0.02 -8.33
CA LYS A 258 -13.22 1.01 -8.03
C LYS A 258 -12.99 1.76 -6.71
N HIS A 259 -12.12 1.23 -5.85
CA HIS A 259 -11.98 1.59 -4.44
C HIS A 259 -10.62 2.19 -4.13
#